data_AF-A0A938W5T8-F1
#
_entry.id   AF-A0A938W5T8-F1
#
_cell.length_a   1.000
_cell.length_b   1.000
_cell.length_c   1.000
_cell.angle_alpha   90.00
_cell.angle_beta   90.00
_cell.angle_gamma   90.00
#
_symmetry.space_group_name_H-M   'P 1'
#
loop_
_entity.id
_entity.type
_entity.pdbx_description
1 polymer ?
#
loop_
_entity_poly.entity_id
_entity_poly.type
_entity_poly.pdbx_seq_one_letter_code
_entity_poly.pdbx_strand_id
1 'polypeptide(L)'
;MQNTLNFLLAGVGGQGTILASDVLANAGQAAGYQVKQAEVHGMSQRGGSVTSFVRWGHVVHSPLIGAGEVDVYLAFEKAEALRHL
;
A
#
# COMPACT_ATOMS: atom_id res chain seq x y z
N MET A 1 14.29 -17.28 5.60
CA MET A 1 13.05 -16.71 5.01
C MET A 1 13.09 -15.22 5.31
N GLN A 2 13.18 -14.34 4.31
CA GLN A 2 13.13 -12.90 4.58
C GLN A 2 11.67 -12.55 4.90
N ASN A 3 11.41 -12.29 6.18
CA ASN A 3 10.06 -12.03 6.68
C ASN A 3 9.66 -10.58 6.32
N THR A 4 9.21 -10.38 5.09
CA THR A 4 8.62 -9.10 4.67
C THR A 4 7.18 -9.00 5.16
N LEU A 5 6.72 -7.79 5.45
CA LEU A 5 5.32 -7.49 5.74
C LEU A 5 4.75 -6.62 4.62
N ASN A 6 3.69 -7.10 3.99
CA ASN A 6 3.12 -6.58 2.77
C ASN A 6 1.76 -5.93 3.02
N PHE A 7 1.66 -4.65 2.69
CA PHE A 7 0.46 -3.86 2.86
C PHE A 7 -0.10 -3.44 1.50
N LEU A 8 -1.41 -3.58 1.36
CA LEU A 8 -2.18 -3.00 0.28
C LEU A 8 -3.12 -1.95 0.86
N LEU A 9 -3.06 -0.74 0.34
CA LEU A 9 -4.01 0.33 0.66
C LEU A 9 -4.79 0.64 -0.61
N ALA A 10 -6.13 0.64 -0.52
CA ALA A 10 -7.00 0.93 -1.66
C ALA A 10 -8.06 1.95 -1.29
N GLY A 11 -8.32 2.92 -2.15
CA GLY A 11 -9.35 3.94 -1.93
C GLY A 11 -9.58 4.76 -3.18
N VAL A 12 -10.28 5.87 -3.04
CA VAL A 12 -10.51 6.81 -4.14
C VAL A 12 -9.86 8.17 -3.88
N GLY A 13 -9.55 8.89 -4.96
CA GLY A 13 -8.96 10.23 -4.89
C GLY A 13 -9.75 11.17 -3.98
N GLY A 14 -9.06 11.75 -2.98
CA GLY A 14 -9.62 12.64 -1.96
C GLY A 14 -9.80 12.04 -0.57
N GLN A 15 -9.59 10.72 -0.39
CA GLN A 15 -9.75 10.05 0.92
C GLN A 15 -8.48 9.98 1.77
N GLY A 16 -7.33 10.36 1.21
CA GLY A 16 -6.05 10.33 1.93
C GLY A 16 -5.31 8.99 1.86
N THR A 17 -5.63 8.09 0.91
CA THR A 17 -4.92 6.80 0.73
C THR A 17 -3.40 6.97 0.62
N ILE A 18 -2.95 7.94 -0.19
CA ILE A 18 -1.52 8.26 -0.40
C ILE A 18 -0.88 8.71 0.91
N LEU A 19 -1.53 9.64 1.62
CA LEU A 19 -1.06 10.12 2.92
C LEU A 19 -0.95 8.98 3.93
N ALA A 20 -1.93 8.07 3.97
CA ALA A 20 -1.89 6.91 4.84
C ALA A 20 -0.74 5.96 4.48
N SER A 21 -0.47 5.73 3.20
CA SER A 21 0.68 4.92 2.79
C SER A 21 2.01 5.58 3.14
N ASP A 22 2.12 6.90 3.03
CA ASP A 22 3.34 7.63 3.39
C ASP A 22 3.58 7.61 4.91
N VAL A 23 2.52 7.78 5.71
CA VAL A 23 2.60 7.63 7.18
C VAL A 23 3.03 6.20 7.55
N LEU A 24 2.47 5.19 6.88
CA LEU A 24 2.86 3.80 7.08
C LEU A 24 4.32 3.57 6.69
N ALA A 25 4.76 4.07 5.53
CA ALA A 25 6.14 3.94 5.10
C ALA A 25 7.13 4.60 6.08
N ASN A 26 6.79 5.77 6.61
CA ASN A 26 7.60 6.46 7.61
C ASN A 26 7.62 5.70 8.96
N ALA A 27 6.51 5.12 9.37
CA ALA A 27 6.45 4.29 10.58
C ALA A 27 7.34 3.04 10.45
N GLY A 28 7.32 2.37 9.31
CA GLY A 28 8.20 1.22 9.03
C GLY A 28 9.69 1.60 9.07
N GLN A 29 10.06 2.74 8.47
CA GLN A 29 11.43 3.26 8.53
C GLN A 29 11.85 3.61 9.96
N ALA A 30 10.98 4.28 10.73
CA ALA A 30 11.25 4.62 12.14
C ALA A 30 11.40 3.37 13.02
N ALA A 31 10.73 2.27 12.67
CA ALA A 31 10.88 0.97 13.31
C ALA A 31 12.14 0.19 12.86
N GLY A 32 12.96 0.75 11.98
CA GLY A 32 14.23 0.14 11.53
C GLY A 32 14.11 -0.82 10.35
N TYR A 33 12.97 -0.83 9.64
CA TYR A 33 12.81 -1.62 8.42
C TYR A 33 13.27 -0.88 7.18
N GLN A 34 13.79 -1.62 6.20
CA GLN A 34 13.80 -1.15 4.83
C GLN A 34 12.36 -1.14 4.31
N VAL A 35 11.96 -0.02 3.73
CA VAL A 35 10.63 0.17 3.16
C VAL A 35 10.74 0.47 1.68
N LYS A 36 9.89 -0.17 0.87
CA LYS A 36 9.64 0.26 -0.50
C LYS A 36 8.14 0.39 -0.73
N GLN A 37 7.76 1.41 -1.48
CA GLN A 37 6.38 1.72 -1.83
C GLN A 37 6.25 1.83 -3.35
N ALA A 38 5.11 1.39 -3.87
CA ALA A 38 4.68 1.64 -5.24
C ALA A 38 3.22 2.07 -5.23
N GLU A 39 2.91 3.09 -6.01
CA GLU A 39 1.56 3.64 -6.07
C GLU A 39 1.03 3.63 -7.50
N VAL A 40 -0.26 3.35 -7.61
CA VAL A 40 -1.04 3.45 -8.84
C VAL A 40 -2.23 4.33 -8.53
N HIS A 41 -2.31 5.49 -9.18
CA HIS A 41 -3.45 6.38 -9.09
C HIS A 41 -4.07 6.60 -10.47
N GLY A 42 -5.39 6.56 -10.55
CA GLY A 42 -6.11 6.97 -11.75
C GLY A 42 -5.81 8.44 -12.08
N MET A 43 -5.83 8.80 -13.37
CA MET A 43 -5.64 10.19 -13.80
C MET A 43 -6.78 11.15 -13.36
N SER A 44 -7.86 10.62 -12.78
CA SER A 44 -8.95 11.43 -12.25
C SER A 44 -8.58 12.05 -10.91
N GLN A 45 -8.66 13.37 -10.81
CA GLN A 45 -8.34 14.11 -9.57
C GLN A 45 -9.31 13.81 -8.40
N ARG A 46 -10.50 13.27 -8.67
CA ARG A 46 -11.47 12.82 -7.65
C ARG A 46 -12.23 11.57 -8.12
N GLY A 47 -12.48 10.63 -7.21
CA GLY A 47 -13.23 9.40 -7.51
C GLY A 47 -12.49 8.38 -8.38
N GLY A 48 -11.26 8.67 -8.82
CA GLY A 48 -10.38 7.68 -9.43
C GLY A 48 -9.85 6.72 -8.38
N SER A 49 -9.68 5.45 -8.76
CA SER A 49 -9.05 4.42 -7.92
C SER A 49 -7.62 4.82 -7.58
N VAL A 50 -7.24 4.59 -6.33
CA VAL A 50 -5.90 4.79 -5.80
C VAL A 50 -5.52 3.52 -5.06
N THR A 51 -4.39 2.94 -5.45
CA THR A 51 -3.82 1.74 -4.85
C THR A 51 -2.37 1.99 -4.46
N SER A 52 -2.02 1.78 -3.20
CA SER A 52 -0.65 1.95 -2.71
C SER A 52 -0.17 0.63 -2.09
N PHE A 53 0.92 0.10 -2.62
CA PHE A 53 1.63 -1.08 -2.13
C PHE A 53 2.77 -0.61 -1.25
N VAL A 54 2.84 -1.12 -0.01
CA VAL A 54 3.95 -0.82 0.91
C VAL A 54 4.53 -2.15 1.39
N ARG A 55 5.84 -2.32 1.30
CA ARG A 55 6.54 -3.52 1.78
C ARG A 55 7.60 -3.13 2.79
N TRP A 56 7.54 -3.74 3.97
CA TRP A 56 8.55 -3.61 5.02
C TRP A 56 9.37 -4.89 5.10
N GLY A 57 10.66 -4.78 5.44
CA GLY A 57 11.50 -5.93 5.74
C GLY A 57 12.92 -5.50 6.10
N HIS A 58 13.77 -6.43 6.54
CA HIS A 58 15.18 -6.12 6.76
C HIS A 58 15.92 -5.85 5.44
N VAL A 59 15.51 -6.55 4.38
CA VAL A 59 15.94 -6.32 3.00
C VAL A 59 14.72 -6.41 2.10
N VAL A 60 14.52 -5.41 1.24
CA VAL A 60 13.40 -5.31 0.30
C VAL A 60 13.97 -5.00 -1.08
N HIS A 61 13.85 -5.95 -2.00
CA HIS A 61 14.38 -5.77 -3.37
C HIS A 61 13.38 -5.05 -4.28
N SER A 62 12.08 -5.28 -4.10
CA SER A 62 11.02 -4.71 -4.95
C SER A 62 9.81 -4.29 -4.12
N PRO A 63 9.14 -3.16 -4.46
CA PRO A 63 7.86 -2.78 -3.87
C PRO A 63 6.68 -3.59 -4.40
N LEU A 64 6.85 -4.36 -5.48
CA LEU A 64 5.75 -5.10 -6.11
C LEU A 64 5.34 -6.28 -5.22
N ILE A 65 4.04 -6.34 -4.91
CA ILE A 65 3.42 -7.40 -4.12
C ILE A 65 2.58 -8.26 -5.06
N GLY A 66 2.83 -9.57 -5.09
CA GLY A 66 2.09 -10.52 -5.90
C GLY A 66 0.69 -10.83 -5.36
N ALA A 67 -0.15 -11.42 -6.21
CA ALA A 67 -1.46 -11.91 -5.77
C ALA A 67 -1.30 -12.98 -4.67
N GLY A 68 -2.07 -12.86 -3.60
CA GLY A 68 -1.97 -13.75 -2.43
C GLY A 68 -0.79 -13.48 -1.50
N GLU A 69 0.04 -12.46 -1.77
CA GLU A 69 1.17 -12.08 -0.91
C GLU A 69 0.85 -10.93 0.05
N VAL A 70 -0.38 -10.39 0.03
CA VAL A 70 -0.78 -9.27 0.90
C VAL A 70 -1.08 -9.82 2.30
N ASP A 71 -0.36 -9.31 3.30
CA ASP A 71 -0.58 -9.67 4.71
C ASP A 71 -1.65 -8.78 5.35
N VAL A 72 -1.65 -7.49 4.97
CA VAL A 72 -2.58 -6.50 5.51
C VAL A 72 -3.23 -5.74 4.36
N TYR A 73 -4.54 -5.82 4.27
CA TYR A 73 -5.33 -5.06 3.31
C TYR A 73 -6.18 -3.99 4.02
N LEU A 74 -5.99 -2.73 3.65
CA LEU A 74 -6.77 -1.59 4.14
C LEU A 74 -7.50 -0.90 2.99
N ALA A 75 -8.83 -0.91 3.05
CA ALA A 75 -9.67 -0.23 2.07
C ALA A 75 -10.40 0.97 2.69
N PHE A 76 -10.30 2.13 2.05
CA PHE A 76 -10.99 3.38 2.43
C PHE A 76 -12.36 3.53 1.77
N GLU A 77 -12.70 2.65 0.83
CA GLU A 77 -13.96 2.62 0.11
C GLU A 77 -14.35 1.16 -0.20
N LYS A 78 -15.65 0.83 -0.15
CA LYS A 78 -16.14 -0.55 -0.24
C LYS A 78 -16.00 -1.16 -1.63
N ALA A 79 -16.23 -0.39 -2.69
CA ALA A 79 -16.03 -0.87 -4.06
C ALA A 79 -14.55 -1.10 -4.35
N GLU A 80 -13.65 -0.29 -3.80
CA GLU A 80 -12.20 -0.56 -3.85
C GLU A 80 -11.85 -1.81 -3.05
N ALA A 81 -12.47 -2.03 -1.87
CA ALA A 81 -12.33 -3.28 -1.11
C ALA A 81 -12.66 -4.51 -1.97
N LEU A 82 -13.82 -4.50 -2.62
CA LEU A 82 -14.29 -5.59 -3.47
C LEU A 82 -13.43 -5.79 -4.73
N ARG A 83 -12.75 -4.75 -5.22
CA ARG A 83 -11.90 -4.84 -6.42
C ARG A 83 -10.63 -5.66 -6.21
N HIS A 84 -10.16 -5.77 -4.97
CA HIS A 84 -8.90 -6.42 -4.63
C HIS A 84 -9.04 -7.63 -3.70
N LEU A 85 -10.28 -8.09 -3.46
CA LEU A 85 -10.59 -9.39 -2.84
C LEU A 85 -10.57 -10.50 -3.89
#